data_AF-T1C1D6-F1
#
_entry.id   AF-T1C1D6-F1
#
_cell.length_a   1.000
_cell.length_b   1.000
_cell.length_c   1.000
_cell.angle_alpha   90.00
_cell.angle_beta   90.00
_cell.angle_gamma   90.00
#
_symmetry.space_group_name_H-M   'P 1'
#
loop_
_entity.id
_entity.type
_entity.pdbx_description
1 polymer ?
#
loop_
_entity_poly.entity_id
_entity_poly.type
_entity_poly.pdbx_seq_one_letter_code
_entity_poly.pdbx_strand_id
1 'polypeptide(L)'
;ESIGRPLPGRLNLVISRNPDYRPKGCLVYPALEDLWTNLPAVPEVFVIGGGTLYEALLPRATRVYVTRIHADLTGDTFFPALDPAQWRETDLRHHPADERNAYDLTFVTLERISQ
;
A
#
# COMPACT_ATOMS: atom_id res chain seq x y z
N GLU A 1 8.30 4.05 10.42
CA GLU A 1 9.10 5.25 10.76
C GLU A 1 9.08 6.32 9.67
N SER A 2 9.12 5.96 8.37
CA SER A 2 9.19 6.92 7.25
C SER A 2 8.04 7.94 7.14
N ILE A 3 6.83 7.64 7.63
CA ILE A 3 5.70 8.59 7.65
C ILE A 3 5.80 9.56 8.85
N GLY A 4 6.52 9.18 9.92
CA GLY A 4 6.78 10.01 11.10
C GLY A 4 5.58 10.30 12.02
N ARG A 5 4.34 10.12 11.56
CA ARG A 5 3.11 10.37 12.34
C ARG A 5 1.92 9.51 11.86
N PRO A 6 0.92 9.26 12.72
CA PRO A 6 -0.33 8.64 12.28
C PRO A 6 -1.01 9.50 11.21
N LEU A 7 -1.64 8.83 10.26
CA LEU A 7 -2.44 9.46 9.23
C LEU A 7 -3.78 9.94 9.81
N PRO A 8 -4.11 11.26 9.76
CA PRO A 8 -5.34 11.79 10.34
C PRO A 8 -6.60 11.17 9.74
N GLY A 9 -7.62 10.93 10.56
CA GLY A 9 -8.92 10.37 10.13
C GLY A 9 -8.88 8.89 9.76
N ARG A 10 -7.77 8.19 10.04
CA ARG A 10 -7.58 6.77 9.70
C ARG A 10 -7.19 5.97 10.94
N LEU A 11 -7.67 4.73 11.00
CA LEU A 11 -7.16 3.75 11.95
C LEU A 11 -5.79 3.28 11.46
N ASN A 12 -4.72 3.65 12.16
CA ASN A 12 -3.36 3.30 11.78
C ASN A 12 -2.96 1.99 12.45
N LEU A 13 -2.76 0.95 11.65
CA LEU A 13 -2.32 -0.37 12.10
C LEU A 13 -0.85 -0.57 11.68
N VAL A 14 0.00 -0.99 12.61
CA VAL A 14 1.45 -1.17 12.34
C VAL A 14 1.87 -2.57 12.73
N ILE A 15 2.55 -3.27 11.82
CA ILE A 15 3.22 -4.54 12.13
C ILE A 15 4.64 -4.23 12.63
N SER A 16 4.98 -4.70 13.83
CA SER A 16 6.32 -4.56 14.39
C SER A 16 6.65 -5.69 15.36
N ARG A 17 7.79 -6.35 15.14
CA ARG A 17 8.31 -7.38 16.06
C ARG A 17 9.01 -6.77 17.29
N ASN A 18 9.21 -5.44 17.32
CA ASN A 18 9.81 -4.78 18.47
C ASN A 18 8.75 -4.59 19.58
N PRO A 19 8.85 -5.31 20.71
CA PRO A 19 7.87 -5.23 21.78
C PRO A 19 7.82 -3.87 22.47
N ASP A 20 8.84 -3.01 22.31
CA ASP A 20 8.89 -1.68 22.92
C ASP A 20 8.35 -0.58 21.99
N TYR A 21 8.06 -0.91 20.74
CA TYR A 21 7.56 0.06 19.77
C TYR A 21 6.09 0.44 20.07
N ARG A 22 5.87 1.67 20.54
CA ARG A 22 4.56 2.20 20.94
C ARG A 22 4.30 3.60 20.36
N PRO A 23 4.16 3.75 19.03
CA PRO A 23 3.78 5.01 18.42
C PRO A 23 2.40 5.46 18.92
N LYS A 24 2.31 6.73 19.35
CA LYS A 24 1.05 7.33 19.78
C LYS A 24 0.05 7.35 18.61
N GLY A 25 -1.18 6.89 18.85
CA GLY A 25 -2.27 6.96 17.87
C GLY A 25 -2.28 5.84 16.83
N CYS A 26 -1.47 4.80 17.01
CA CYS A 26 -1.52 3.58 16.19
C CYS A 26 -1.78 2.35 17.07
N LEU A 27 -2.35 1.31 16.47
CA LEU A 27 -2.39 -0.03 17.04
C LEU A 27 -1.22 -0.84 16.48
N VAL A 28 -0.46 -1.51 17.35
CA VAL A 28 0.73 -2.28 16.97
C VAL A 28 0.44 -3.76 17.15
N TYR A 29 0.77 -4.54 16.13
CA TYR A 29 0.64 -6.00 16.12
C TYR A 29 2.01 -6.65 15.86
N PRO A 30 2.34 -7.76 16.53
CA PRO A 30 3.62 -8.43 16.34
C PRO A 30 3.69 -9.23 15.04
N ALA A 31 2.55 -9.72 14.55
CA ALA A 31 2.43 -10.43 13.28
C ALA A 31 1.12 -10.07 12.54
N LEU A 32 1.02 -10.50 11.27
CA LEU A 32 -0.16 -10.25 10.44
C LEU A 32 -1.37 -11.04 10.94
N GLU A 33 -1.15 -12.24 11.46
CA GLU A 33 -2.18 -13.11 12.03
C GLU A 33 -2.90 -12.42 13.18
N ASP A 34 -2.16 -11.78 14.09
CA ASP A 34 -2.73 -11.02 15.19
C ASP A 34 -3.59 -9.85 14.70
N LEU A 35 -3.16 -9.19 13.61
CA LEU A 35 -3.93 -8.12 12.99
C LEU A 35 -5.26 -8.65 12.45
N TRP A 36 -5.26 -9.78 11.73
CA TRP A 36 -6.48 -10.34 11.14
C TRP A 36 -7.50 -10.78 12.18
N THR A 37 -7.04 -11.36 13.29
CA THR A 37 -7.93 -11.76 14.40
C THR A 37 -8.59 -10.57 15.09
N ASN A 38 -7.94 -9.41 15.09
CA ASN A 38 -8.41 -8.21 15.78
C ASN A 38 -8.94 -7.13 14.85
N LEU A 39 -9.00 -7.41 13.54
CA LEU A 39 -9.44 -6.42 12.57
C LEU A 39 -10.97 -6.24 12.71
N PRO A 40 -11.46 -5.00 12.91
CA PRO A 40 -12.90 -4.76 12.93
C PRO A 40 -13.50 -5.07 11.55
N ALA A 41 -14.80 -5.39 11.53
CA ALA A 41 -15.54 -5.49 10.28
C ALA A 41 -15.58 -4.12 9.59
N VAL A 42 -14.79 -3.97 8.54
CA VAL A 42 -14.70 -2.76 7.72
C VAL A 42 -14.84 -3.13 6.25
N PRO A 43 -15.37 -2.22 5.41
CA PRO A 43 -15.56 -2.50 3.99
C PRO A 43 -14.24 -2.64 3.23
N GLU A 44 -13.19 -1.94 3.65
CA GLU A 44 -11.90 -1.92 2.94
C GLU A 44 -10.74 -1.67 3.90
N VAL A 45 -9.61 -2.32 3.63
CA VAL A 45 -8.34 -2.16 4.35
C VAL A 45 -7.27 -1.74 3.35
N PHE A 46 -6.56 -0.66 3.66
CA PHE A 46 -5.47 -0.15 2.83
C PHE A 46 -4.12 -0.60 3.38
N VAL A 47 -3.37 -1.35 2.57
CA VAL A 47 -1.96 -1.66 2.81
C VAL A 47 -1.13 -0.57 2.15
N ILE A 48 -0.36 0.19 2.95
CA ILE A 48 0.41 1.35 2.46
C ILE A 48 1.94 1.11 2.47
N GLY A 49 2.35 -0.15 2.53
CA GLY A 49 3.75 -0.58 2.45
C GLY A 49 4.44 -0.76 3.80
N GLY A 50 5.75 -1.03 3.83
CA GLY A 50 6.69 -1.08 2.69
C GLY A 50 6.71 -2.40 1.90
N GLY A 51 7.81 -2.65 1.16
CA GLY A 51 7.98 -3.79 0.24
C GLY A 51 7.59 -5.15 0.84
N THR A 52 8.12 -5.50 2.01
CA THR A 52 7.79 -6.77 2.70
C THR A 52 6.30 -6.93 3.01
N LEU A 53 5.61 -5.85 3.37
CA LEU A 53 4.16 -5.90 3.61
C LEU A 53 3.39 -6.04 2.31
N TYR A 54 3.83 -5.39 1.22
CA TYR A 54 3.24 -5.60 -0.10
C TYR A 54 3.40 -7.04 -0.56
N GLU A 55 4.60 -7.63 -0.45
CA GLU A 55 4.85 -9.03 -0.82
C GLU A 55 3.95 -10.00 -0.06
N ALA A 56 3.84 -9.82 1.26
CA ALA A 56 3.05 -10.71 2.11
C ALA A 56 1.53 -10.59 1.88
N LEU A 57 1.04 -9.40 1.50
CA LEU A 57 -0.39 -9.11 1.44
C LEU A 57 -0.96 -9.01 0.02
N LEU A 58 -0.12 -8.84 -1.00
CA LEU A 58 -0.57 -8.79 -2.38
C LEU A 58 -1.40 -10.02 -2.78
N PRO A 59 -1.08 -11.27 -2.40
CA PRO A 59 -1.91 -12.43 -2.72
C PRO A 59 -3.36 -12.36 -2.19
N ARG A 60 -3.60 -11.57 -1.13
CA ARG A 60 -4.93 -11.36 -0.54
C ARG A 60 -5.62 -10.09 -1.03
N ALA A 61 -4.91 -9.20 -1.70
CA ALA A 61 -5.46 -7.94 -2.18
C ALA A 61 -6.50 -8.21 -3.28
N THR A 62 -7.63 -7.52 -3.21
CA THR A 62 -8.66 -7.51 -4.27
C THR A 62 -8.48 -6.34 -5.23
N ARG A 63 -7.85 -5.26 -4.77
CA ARG A 63 -7.62 -4.03 -5.52
C ARG A 63 -6.20 -3.50 -5.28
N VAL A 64 -5.59 -2.90 -6.30
CA VAL A 64 -4.33 -2.17 -6.19
C VAL A 64 -4.49 -0.78 -6.78
N TYR A 65 -4.13 0.24 -6.00
CA TYR A 65 -4.00 1.61 -6.45
C TYR A 65 -2.52 1.91 -6.71
N VAL A 66 -2.16 2.10 -7.98
CA VAL A 66 -0.78 2.39 -8.40
C VAL A 66 -0.70 3.83 -8.89
N THR A 67 0.30 4.56 -8.41
CA THR A 67 0.75 5.79 -9.08
C THR A 67 2.05 5.46 -9.80
N ARG A 68 2.01 5.39 -11.13
CA ARG A 68 3.20 5.22 -11.97
C ARG A 68 3.83 6.60 -12.15
N ILE A 69 5.04 6.78 -11.61
CA ILE A 69 5.85 7.98 -11.83
C ILE A 69 6.76 7.69 -13.01
N HIS A 70 6.67 8.47 -14.10
CA HIS A 70 7.47 8.27 -15.31
C HIS A 70 8.86 8.88 -15.14
N ALA A 71 9.70 8.20 -14.35
CA ALA A 71 11.06 8.60 -14.04
C ALA A 71 11.99 7.39 -13.89
N ASP A 72 13.22 7.53 -14.33
CA ASP A 72 14.28 6.55 -14.12
C ASP A 72 15.06 6.92 -12.84
N LEU A 73 14.83 6.17 -11.76
CA LEU A 73 15.40 6.43 -10.45
C LEU A 73 16.12 5.19 -9.90
N THR A 74 17.20 5.39 -9.16
CA THR A 74 17.84 4.33 -8.39
C THR A 74 17.06 4.06 -7.10
N GLY A 75 16.85 2.81 -6.74
CA GLY A 75 16.17 2.41 -5.51
C GLY A 75 16.64 1.04 -4.99
N ASP A 76 16.39 0.79 -3.71
CA ASP A 76 16.73 -0.45 -3.00
C ASP A 76 15.50 -1.29 -2.62
N THR A 77 14.31 -0.74 -2.83
CA THR A 77 13.02 -1.34 -2.47
C THR A 77 12.10 -1.29 -3.67
N PHE A 78 11.49 -2.42 -4.01
CA PHE A 78 10.64 -2.57 -5.19
C PHE A 78 9.24 -3.04 -4.79
N PHE A 79 8.24 -2.62 -5.57
CA PHE A 79 6.89 -3.18 -5.45
C PHE A 79 6.84 -4.57 -6.12
N PRO A 80 6.08 -5.54 -5.60
CA PRO A 80 5.98 -6.86 -6.21
C PRO A 80 5.39 -6.79 -7.62
N ALA A 81 5.80 -7.70 -8.50
CA ALA A 81 5.27 -7.74 -9.87
C ALA A 81 3.76 -8.03 -9.87
N LEU A 82 3.02 -7.28 -10.69
CA LEU A 82 1.60 -7.46 -10.91
C LEU A 82 1.40 -8.26 -12.20
N ASP A 83 1.02 -9.53 -12.05
CA ASP A 83 0.76 -10.44 -13.17
C ASP A 83 -0.48 -9.98 -13.96
N PRO A 84 -0.35 -9.64 -15.27
CA PRO A 84 -1.49 -9.25 -16.11
C PRO A 84 -2.58 -10.31 -16.22
N ALA A 85 -2.27 -11.59 -15.96
CA ALA A 85 -3.27 -12.66 -15.92
C ALA A 85 -4.14 -12.62 -14.64
N GLN A 86 -3.71 -11.92 -13.60
CA GLN A 86 -4.40 -11.81 -12.32
C GLN A 86 -5.07 -10.45 -12.10
N TRP A 87 -4.69 -9.43 -12.85
CA TRP A 87 -5.09 -8.05 -12.59
C TRP A 87 -5.62 -7.39 -13.86
N ARG A 88 -6.74 -6.67 -13.71
CA ARG A 88 -7.36 -5.90 -14.78
C ARG A 88 -7.34 -4.41 -14.44
N GLU A 89 -6.87 -3.58 -15.35
CA GLU A 89 -6.98 -2.12 -15.26
C GLU A 89 -8.46 -1.71 -15.37
N THR A 90 -8.93 -0.91 -14.41
CA THR A 90 -10.33 -0.45 -14.32
C THR A 90 -10.47 1.06 -14.31
N ASP A 91 -9.43 1.78 -13.91
CA ASP A 91 -9.33 3.23 -14.06
C ASP A 91 -7.89 3.61 -14.43
N LEU A 92 -7.74 4.60 -15.30
CA LEU A 92 -6.45 5.10 -15.74
C LEU A 92 -6.56 6.61 -15.97
N ARG A 93 -5.71 7.39 -15.29
CA ARG A 93 -5.67 8.85 -15.42
C ARG A 93 -4.24 9.33 -15.53
N HIS A 94 -3.93 9.97 -16.66
CA HIS A 94 -2.64 10.60 -16.90
C HIS A 94 -2.65 12.05 -16.41
N HIS A 95 -1.58 12.45 -15.75
CA HIS A 95 -1.32 13.81 -15.27
C HIS A 95 0.10 14.21 -15.72
N PRO A 96 0.23 15.08 -16.73
CA PRO A 96 1.53 15.58 -17.17
C PRO A 96 2.25 16.32 -16.04
N ALA A 97 3.58 16.33 -16.10
CA ALA A 97 4.41 17.14 -15.21
C ALA A 97 3.97 18.62 -15.23
N ASP A 98 4.07 19.26 -14.07
CA ASP A 98 3.70 20.66 -13.88
C ASP A 98 4.58 21.31 -12.81
N GLU A 99 4.31 22.57 -12.46
CA GLU A 99 5.09 23.33 -11.47
C GLU A 99 5.14 22.66 -10.08
N ARG A 100 4.19 21.75 -9.77
CA ARG A 100 4.09 21.04 -8.49
C ARG A 100 4.57 19.59 -8.57
N ASN A 101 4.67 19.02 -9.77
CA ASN A 101 5.04 17.63 -10.02
C ASN A 101 6.12 17.55 -11.10
N ALA A 102 7.34 17.17 -10.71
CA ALA A 102 8.51 17.16 -11.60
C ALA A 102 8.45 16.11 -12.73
N TYR A 103 7.56 15.13 -12.64
CA TYR A 103 7.45 14.02 -13.57
C TYR A 103 5.99 13.78 -13.96
N ASP A 104 5.79 13.18 -15.14
CA ASP A 104 4.47 12.69 -15.53
C ASP A 104 4.03 11.60 -14.54
N LEU A 105 2.74 11.57 -14.23
CA LEU A 105 2.11 10.61 -13.35
C LEU A 105 0.98 9.90 -14.10
N THR A 106 0.88 8.58 -13.92
CA THR A 106 -0.34 7.83 -14.28
C THR A 106 -0.90 7.17 -13.04
N PHE A 107 -2.11 7.57 -12.64
CA PHE A 107 -2.89 6.87 -11.63
C PHE A 107 -3.61 5.70 -12.30
N VAL A 108 -3.44 4.50 -11.74
CA VAL A 108 -4.03 3.25 -12.24
C VAL A 108 -4.73 2.54 -11.10
N THR A 109 -5.99 2.16 -11.32
CA THR A 109 -6.71 1.25 -10.42
C THR A 109 -6.79 -0.12 -11.07
N LEU A 110 -6.29 -1.13 -10.38
CA LEU A 110 -6.32 -2.52 -10.80
C LEU A 110 -7.28 -3.28 -9.88
N GLU A 111 -8.14 -4.11 -10.47
CA GLU A 111 -8.98 -5.06 -9.74
C GLU A 111 -8.49 -6.47 -10.05
N ARG A 112 -8.49 -7.35 -9.05
CA ARG A 112 -8.16 -8.75 -9.25
C ARG A 112 -9.21 -9.41 -10.14
N ILE A 113 -8.75 -10.17 -11.12
CA ILE A 113 -9.61 -11.02 -11.93
C ILE A 113 -10.05 -12.19 -11.05
N SER A 114 -11.28 -12.14 -10.55
CA SER A 114 -11.94 -13.31 -9.97
C SER A 114 -12.21 -14.31 -11.08
N GLN A 115 -11.70 -15.54 -10.93
CA GLN A 115 -12.12 -16.68 -11.76
C GLN A 115 -13.57 -17.04 -11.48
#